data_AF-A0A8C4LVR7-F1
#
_entry.id   AF-A0A8C4LVR7-F1
#
_cell.length_a   1.000
_cell.length_b   1.000
_cell.length_c   1.000
_cell.angle_alpha   90.00
_cell.angle_beta   90.00
_cell.angle_gamma   90.00
#
_symmetry.space_group_name_H-M   'P 1'
#
loop_
_entity.id
_entity.type
_entity.pdbx_description
1 polymer ?
#
loop_
_entity_poly.entity_id
_entity_poly.type
_entity_poly.pdbx_seq_one_letter_code
_entity_poly.pdbx_strand_id
1 'polypeptide(L)'
;MGRTVVVLGGGISGLAASYHLCRAPCPPKVVLVEGSERLGGWIRSVRGPDGAIFELGPRGIRPAGALGARTLLMGGDRSQTQHSFARPEPSAGASGHSVEDWRGCPRPLIPT
;
A
#
# COMPACT_ATOMS: atom_id res chain seq x y z
N MET A 1 12.36 20.51 10.97
CA MET A 1 12.27 19.10 11.37
C MET A 1 11.35 18.38 10.39
N GLY A 2 11.76 17.21 9.87
CA GLY A 2 10.87 16.39 9.03
C GLY A 2 9.75 15.78 9.88
N ARG A 3 8.51 15.81 9.38
CA ARG A 3 7.37 15.17 10.05
C ARG A 3 7.37 13.68 9.73
N THR A 4 7.10 12.84 10.72
CA THR A 4 6.84 11.41 10.51
C THR A 4 5.36 11.16 10.70
N VAL A 5 4.75 10.43 9.76
CA VAL A 5 3.34 10.03 9.79
C VAL A 5 3.29 8.51 9.78
N VAL A 6 2.62 7.95 10.79
CA VAL A 6 2.38 6.51 10.87
C VAL A 6 0.95 6.23 10.41
N VAL A 7 0.79 5.33 9.45
CA VAL A 7 -0.50 4.84 8.95
C VAL A 7 -0.71 3.43 9.49
N LEU A 8 -1.81 3.21 10.20
CA LEU A 8 -2.16 1.91 10.78
C LEU A 8 -3.19 1.20 9.88
N GLY A 9 -2.83 0.02 9.40
CA GLY A 9 -3.62 -0.81 8.50
C GLY A 9 -3.22 -0.66 7.03
N GLY A 10 -2.73 -1.74 6.44
CA GLY A 10 -2.34 -1.90 5.04
C GLY A 10 -3.49 -2.29 4.11
N GLY A 11 -4.74 -1.98 4.46
CA GLY A 11 -5.89 -2.07 3.56
C GLY A 11 -5.90 -0.98 2.49
N ILE A 12 -6.88 -1.01 1.58
CA ILE A 12 -6.97 -0.03 0.48
C ILE A 12 -6.93 1.43 0.95
N SER A 13 -7.58 1.75 2.07
CA SER A 13 -7.58 3.10 2.64
C SER A 13 -6.20 3.53 3.14
N GLY A 14 -5.47 2.64 3.84
CA GLY A 14 -4.14 2.96 4.35
C GLY A 14 -3.08 3.04 3.25
N LEU A 15 -3.19 2.17 2.24
CA LEU A 15 -2.38 2.24 1.03
C LEU A 15 -2.66 3.54 0.25
N ALA A 16 -3.92 3.92 0.06
CA ALA A 16 -4.30 5.17 -0.59
C ALA A 16 -3.83 6.41 0.19
N ALA A 17 -3.96 6.39 1.52
CA ALA A 17 -3.46 7.47 2.37
C ALA A 17 -1.94 7.62 2.25
N SER A 18 -1.21 6.50 2.33
CA SER A 18 0.25 6.47 2.17
C SER A 18 0.66 6.98 0.78
N TYR A 19 -0.03 6.52 -0.27
CA TYR A 19 0.18 6.98 -1.65
C TYR A 19 0.06 8.50 -1.78
N HIS A 20 -0.99 9.10 -1.22
CA HIS A 20 -1.19 10.55 -1.29
C HIS A 20 -0.18 11.32 -0.44
N LEU A 21 0.18 10.83 0.74
CA LEU A 21 1.19 11.46 1.62
C LEU A 21 2.57 11.49 0.94
N CYS A 22 2.96 10.42 0.26
CA CYS A 22 4.23 10.33 -0.47
C CYS A 22 4.32 11.27 -1.68
N ARG A 23 3.17 11.76 -2.19
CA ARG A 23 3.09 12.65 -3.36
C ARG A 23 2.77 14.10 -3.02
N ALA A 24 2.70 14.43 -1.73
CA ALA A 24 2.58 15.81 -1.29
C ALA A 24 3.83 16.62 -1.69
N PRO A 25 3.74 17.94 -1.92
CA PRO A 25 4.89 18.78 -2.31
C PRO A 25 6.10 18.70 -1.36
N CYS A 26 5.84 18.49 -0.06
CA CYS A 26 6.84 18.24 0.96
C CYS A 26 6.49 16.93 1.68
N PRO A 27 6.81 15.76 1.11
CA PRO A 27 6.32 14.49 1.65
C PRO A 27 6.96 14.22 3.02
N PRO A 28 6.17 13.87 4.05
CA PRO A 28 6.72 13.43 5.33
C PRO A 28 7.38 12.05 5.20
N LYS A 29 8.13 11.63 6.22
CA LYS A 29 8.45 10.20 6.37
C LYS A 29 7.14 9.45 6.64
N VAL A 30 6.76 8.51 5.79
CA VAL A 30 5.56 7.68 5.95
C VAL A 30 5.98 6.29 6.43
N VAL A 31 5.34 5.80 7.49
CA VAL A 31 5.53 4.44 8.01
C VAL A 31 4.16 3.76 7.99
N LEU A 32 4.03 2.69 7.22
CA LEU A 32 2.81 1.87 7.19
C LEU A 32 3.01 0.67 8.12
N VAL A 33 2.00 0.38 8.94
CA VAL A 33 2.02 -0.75 9.88
C VAL A 33 0.78 -1.58 9.62
N GLU A 34 0.96 -2.82 9.17
CA GLU A 34 -0.12 -3.78 8.95
C GLU A 34 0.02 -4.93 9.95
N GLY A 35 -1.12 -5.37 10.52
CA GLY A 35 -1.14 -6.43 11.53
C GLY A 35 -1.12 -7.84 10.96
N SER A 36 -1.50 -8.02 9.68
CA SER A 36 -1.46 -9.31 8.99
C SER A 36 -0.19 -9.48 8.15
N GLU A 37 0.02 -10.70 7.67
CA GLU A 37 1.14 -11.07 6.79
C GLU A 37 1.06 -10.48 5.37
N ARG A 38 0.01 -9.70 5.06
CA ARG A 38 -0.24 -9.17 3.71
C ARG A 38 -0.96 -7.84 3.70
N LEU A 39 -0.62 -7.03 2.70
CA LEU A 39 -1.36 -5.82 2.36
C LEU A 39 -2.67 -6.16 1.61
N GLY A 40 -3.56 -5.18 1.52
CA GLY A 40 -4.79 -5.21 0.74
C GLY A 40 -6.07 -5.34 1.58
N GLY A 41 -5.98 -5.73 2.85
CA GLY A 41 -7.15 -5.87 3.72
C GLY A 41 -8.16 -6.86 3.13
N TRP A 42 -9.40 -6.44 2.86
CA TRP A 42 -10.41 -7.28 2.21
C TRP A 42 -10.17 -7.52 0.71
N ILE A 43 -9.36 -6.72 0.03
CA ILE A 43 -9.03 -6.94 -1.38
C ILE A 43 -8.04 -8.12 -1.46
N ARG A 44 -8.53 -9.27 -1.94
CA ARG A 44 -7.74 -10.50 -1.97
C ARG A 44 -8.17 -11.39 -3.12
N SER A 45 -7.25 -11.63 -4.03
CA SER A 45 -7.39 -12.58 -5.12
C SER A 45 -6.56 -13.83 -4.81
N VAL A 46 -7.09 -15.02 -5.12
CA VAL A 46 -6.35 -16.29 -5.05
C VAL A 46 -6.37 -16.93 -6.43
N ARG A 47 -5.22 -17.44 -6.87
CA ARG A 47 -5.11 -18.20 -8.12
C ARG A 47 -5.24 -19.69 -7.84
N GLY A 48 -6.23 -20.33 -8.48
CA GLY A 48 -6.45 -21.77 -8.40
C GLY A 48 -5.43 -22.59 -9.19
N PRO A 49 -5.42 -23.92 -9.01
CA PRO A 49 -4.49 -24.82 -9.70
C PRO A 49 -4.62 -24.80 -11.24
N ASP A 50 -5.83 -24.53 -11.73
CA ASP A 50 -6.18 -24.37 -13.15
C ASP A 50 -5.87 -22.97 -13.69
N GLY A 51 -5.32 -22.08 -12.85
CA GLY A 51 -5.04 -20.71 -13.19
C GLY A 51 -6.24 -19.76 -13.05
N ALA A 52 -7.42 -20.24 -12.64
CA ALA A 52 -8.59 -19.41 -12.38
C ALA A 52 -8.32 -18.42 -11.23
N ILE A 53 -8.95 -17.24 -11.29
CA ILE A 53 -8.83 -16.22 -10.24
C ILE A 53 -10.11 -16.18 -9.41
N PHE A 54 -9.95 -16.37 -8.11
CA PHE A 54 -11.01 -16.29 -7.11
C PHE A 54 -10.82 -15.03 -6.26
N GLU A 55 -11.72 -14.07 -6.44
CA GLU A 55 -11.79 -12.88 -5.58
C GLU A 55 -12.49 -13.24 -4.27
N LEU A 56 -11.76 -13.16 -3.17
CA LEU A 56 -12.24 -13.44 -1.81
C LEU A 56 -12.82 -12.19 -1.13
N GLY A 57 -12.88 -11.07 -1.84
CA GLY A 57 -13.43 -9.80 -1.39
C GLY A 57 -14.16 -9.07 -2.52
N PRO A 58 -13.89 -7.76 -2.75
CA PRO A 58 -14.50 -7.02 -3.85
C PRO A 58 -14.14 -7.62 -5.22
N ARG A 59 -15.14 -7.75 -6.11
CA ARG A 59 -14.96 -8.34 -7.46
C ARG A 59 -15.05 -7.34 -8.61
N GLY A 60 -15.11 -6.05 -8.29
CA GLY A 60 -15.22 -5.01 -9.30
C GLY A 60 -15.32 -3.63 -8.68
N ILE A 61 -14.97 -2.62 -9.49
CA ILE A 61 -15.08 -1.21 -9.15
C ILE A 61 -16.07 -0.60 -10.14
N ARG A 62 -17.04 0.19 -9.64
CA ARG A 62 -17.95 0.94 -10.50
C ARG A 62 -17.25 2.26 -10.90
N PRO A 63 -16.98 2.51 -12.19
CA PRO A 63 -16.20 3.67 -12.61
C PRO A 63 -17.01 4.97 -12.68
N ALA A 64 -18.34 4.90 -12.55
CA ALA A 64 -19.21 6.04 -12.68
C ALA A 64 -18.99 7.09 -11.58
N GLY A 65 -19.04 8.36 -11.97
CA GLY A 65 -18.94 9.51 -11.07
C GLY A 65 -17.50 9.86 -10.64
N ALA A 66 -17.38 10.96 -9.91
CA ALA A 66 -16.08 11.52 -9.51
C ALA A 66 -15.22 10.55 -8.67
N LEU A 67 -15.86 9.72 -7.84
CA LEU A 67 -15.16 8.71 -7.04
C LEU A 67 -14.59 7.59 -7.92
N GLY A 68 -15.38 7.05 -8.84
CA GLY A 68 -14.93 6.01 -9.76
C GLY A 68 -13.78 6.48 -10.65
N ALA A 69 -13.85 7.72 -11.15
CA ALA A 69 -12.77 8.33 -11.93
C ALA A 69 -11.46 8.47 -11.13
N ARG A 70 -11.54 8.86 -9.85
CA ARG A 70 -10.35 8.95 -8.96
C ARG A 70 -9.72 7.59 -8.72
N THR A 71 -10.53 6.55 -8.53
CA THR A 71 -10.04 5.18 -8.37
C THR A 71 -9.34 4.68 -9.64
N LEU A 72 -9.89 4.97 -10.83
CA LEU A 72 -9.26 4.63 -12.11
C LEU A 72 -7.92 5.35 -12.31
N LEU A 73 -7.86 6.65 -11.98
CA LEU A 73 -6.62 7.43 -12.05
C LEU A 73 -5.53 6.82 -11.15
N MET A 74 -5.89 6.41 -9.94
CA MET A 74 -4.96 5.76 -9.02
C MET A 74 -4.48 4.39 -9.54
N GLY A 75 -5.38 3.57 -10.08
CA GLY A 75 -5.03 2.25 -10.64
C GLY A 75 -4.17 2.32 -11.92
N GLY A 76 -4.26 3.43 -12.67
CA GLY A 76 -3.45 3.68 -13.87
C GLY A 76 -2.04 4.19 -13.58
N ASP A 77 -1.81 4.79 -12.40
CA ASP A 77 -0.50 5.28 -11.97
C ASP A 77 0.39 4.10 -11.52
N ARG A 78 1.11 3.50 -12.47
CA ARG A 78 2.06 2.40 -12.24
C ARG A 78 3.39 2.87 -11.63
N SER A 79 3.35 3.69 -10.59
CA SER A 79 4.53 3.92 -9.74
C SER A 79 4.78 2.67 -8.90
N GLN A 80 5.49 1.69 -9.47
CA GLN A 80 5.97 0.51 -8.75
C GLN A 80 6.76 0.96 -7.52
N THR A 81 6.17 0.83 -6.34
CA THR A 81 6.93 0.88 -5.10
C THR A 81 7.49 -0.51 -4.87
N GLN A 82 8.66 -0.76 -5.47
CA GLN A 82 9.45 -1.94 -5.13
C GLN A 82 10.01 -1.73 -3.72
N HIS A 83 9.35 -2.32 -2.73
CA HIS A 83 9.89 -2.44 -1.38
C HIS A 83 10.20 -3.90 -1.08
N SER A 84 11.47 -4.17 -0.79
CA SER A 84 11.97 -5.45 -0.36
C SER A 84 11.34 -5.85 0.97
N PHE A 85 10.64 -6.98 0.97
CA PHE A 85 10.04 -7.61 2.14
C PHE A 85 11.12 -8.36 2.92
N ALA A 86 11.84 -7.68 3.83
CA ALA A 86 12.81 -8.34 4.70
C ALA A 86 12.13 -8.75 6.02
N ARG A 87 12.10 -10.05 6.32
CA ARG A 87 11.66 -10.56 7.63
C ARG A 87 12.69 -10.14 8.69
N PRO A 88 12.28 -9.61 9.86
CA PRO A 88 13.06 -9.82 11.06
C PRO A 88 12.95 -11.30 11.45
N GLU A 89 14.07 -11.96 11.69
CA GLU A 89 14.11 -13.31 12.28
C GLU A 89 13.31 -13.31 13.61
N PRO A 90 12.43 -14.29 13.86
CA PRO A 90 11.60 -14.29 15.05
C PRO A 90 12.45 -14.63 16.27
N SER A 91 12.77 -13.64 17.10
CA SER A 91 13.19 -13.91 18.48
C SER A 91 11.97 -14.39 19.26
N ALA A 92 12.08 -15.57 19.87
CA ALA A 92 11.03 -16.20 20.66
C ALA A 92 10.43 -15.22 21.69
N GLY A 93 9.12 -14.98 21.62
CA GLY A 93 8.35 -14.41 22.73
C GLY A 93 7.67 -13.05 22.55
N ALA A 94 7.73 -12.39 21.38
CA ALA A 94 7.00 -11.14 21.16
C ALA A 94 5.80 -11.33 20.21
N SER A 95 4.60 -10.92 20.63
CA SER A 95 3.43 -10.79 19.76
C SER A 95 3.77 -9.79 18.65
N GLY A 96 4.04 -10.32 17.46
CA GLY A 96 4.65 -9.57 16.35
C GLY A 96 3.71 -8.55 15.73
N HIS A 97 4.13 -7.28 15.76
CA HIS A 97 3.61 -6.25 14.86
C HIS A 97 4.69 -5.96 13.82
N SER A 98 4.39 -6.13 12.53
CA SER A 98 5.27 -5.74 11.43
C SER A 98 5.28 -4.22 11.26
N VAL A 99 6.40 -3.58 11.58
CA VAL A 99 6.64 -2.16 11.31
C VAL A 99 7.51 -2.04 10.06
N GLU A 100 6.99 -1.43 9.01
CA GLU A 100 7.69 -1.32 7.71
C GLU A 100 8.13 0.13 7.47
N ASP A 101 9.42 0.33 7.22
CA ASP A 101 9.97 1.63 6.84
C ASP A 101 9.98 1.76 5.31
N TRP A 102 9.04 2.53 4.75
CA TRP A 102 8.90 2.77 3.30
C TRP A 102 10.01 3.68 2.74
N ARG A 103 11.28 3.27 2.89
CA ARG A 103 12.44 3.97 2.32
C ARG A 103 12.74 3.45 0.91
N GLY A 104 12.20 4.11 -0.11
CA GLY A 104 12.37 3.65 -1.49
C GLY A 104 11.25 4.02 -2.47
N CYS A 105 10.79 5.27 -2.46
CA CYS A 105 9.97 5.78 -3.56
C CYS A 105 10.88 6.62 -4.49
N PRO A 106 10.90 6.40 -5.81
CA PRO A 106 11.67 7.22 -6.74
C PRO A 106 11.18 8.68 -6.65
N ARG A 107 12.10 9.61 -6.40
CA ARG A 107 11.80 11.04 -6.37
C ARG A 107 11.30 11.45 -7.76
N PRO A 108 10.16 12.17 -7.89
CA PRO A 108 9.83 12.79 -9.16
C PRO A 108 10.93 13.79 -9.51
N LEU A 109 11.51 13.65 -10.70
CA LEU A 109 12.38 14.67 -11.29
C LEU A 109 11.48 15.87 -11.59
N ILE A 110 11.59 16.92 -10.77
CA ILE A 110 11.00 18.23 -11.07
C ILE A 110 11.96 18.89 -12.07
N PRO A 111 11.57 19.16 -13.33
CA PRO A 111 12.36 20.01 -14.20
C PRO A 111 12.29 21.43 -13.65
N THR A 112 13.45 22.05 -13.41
CA THR A 112 13.58 23.50 -13.21
C THR A 112 13.18 24.26 -14.45
#